data_AF-A0A7Y3IEH9-F1
#
_entry.id   AF-A0A7Y3IEH9-F1
#
_cell.length_a   1.000
_cell.length_b   1.000
_cell.length_c   1.000
_cell.angle_alpha   90.00
_cell.angle_beta   90.00
_cell.angle_gamma   90.00
#
_symmetry.space_group_name_H-M   'P 1'
#
loop_
_entity.id
_entity.type
_entity.pdbx_description
1 polymer ?
#
loop_
_entity_poly.entity_id
_entity_poly.type
_entity_poly.pdbx_seq_one_letter_code
_entity_poly.pdbx_strand_id
1 'polypeptide(L)'
;MDLLLYDDEVARGWRPFALTRPIGELMFGAYTLRARAARATGGEAVGHITSSVLAGFDEPGAPPVVEADLGAGDRNRLFLSSRVVAGAPLPALPHETPALLQVEGQWAGLWVPSGTPVPQGLL
;
A
#
# COMPACT_ATOMS: atom_id res chain seq x y z
N MET A 1 -9.89 -7.03 -4.07
CA MET A 1 -9.17 -6.95 -2.78
C MET A 1 -8.93 -5.49 -2.49
N ASP A 2 -8.82 -5.13 -1.21
CA ASP A 2 -8.40 -3.80 -0.81
C ASP A 2 -6.87 -3.71 -0.91
N LEU A 3 -6.38 -2.66 -1.56
CA LEU A 3 -4.97 -2.32 -1.65
C LEU A 3 -4.71 -1.09 -0.78
N LEU A 4 -3.80 -1.24 0.17
CA LEU A 4 -3.27 -0.15 0.97
C LEU A 4 -1.80 0.04 0.65
N LEU A 5 -1.40 1.27 0.32
CA LEU A 5 0.00 1.58 0.09
C LEU A 5 0.58 2.18 1.37
N TYR A 6 1.74 1.69 1.81
CA TYR A 6 2.41 2.25 2.97
C TYR A 6 3.76 2.85 2.61
N ASP A 7 4.10 3.97 3.23
CA ASP A 7 5.42 4.56 3.14
C ASP A 7 6.30 3.94 4.23
N ASP A 8 7.31 3.17 3.82
CA ASP A 8 8.37 2.73 4.73
C ASP A 8 9.31 3.88 5.11
N GLU A 9 10.27 3.60 5.99
CA GLU A 9 11.24 4.59 6.47
C GLU A 9 11.97 5.31 5.33
N VAL A 10 12.29 4.60 4.24
CA VAL A 10 12.98 5.17 3.08
C VAL A 10 12.04 6.11 2.33
N ALA A 11 10.82 5.70 2.02
CA ALA A 11 9.82 6.54 1.34
C ALA A 11 9.49 7.81 2.16
N ARG A 12 9.37 7.70 3.48
CA ARG A 12 9.16 8.86 4.38
C ARG A 12 10.33 9.85 4.36
N GLY A 13 11.52 9.38 3.99
CA GLY A 13 12.71 10.19 3.81
C GLY A 13 12.76 10.99 2.49
N TRP A 14 11.87 10.73 1.53
CA TRP A 14 11.89 11.38 0.21
C TRP A 14 11.32 12.81 0.24
N ARG A 15 12.02 13.69 0.96
CA ARG A 15 11.68 15.10 1.04
C ARG A 15 12.12 15.83 -0.25
N PRO A 16 11.32 16.78 -0.75
CA PRO A 16 10.11 17.32 -0.13
C PRO A 16 8.82 16.52 -0.40
N PHE A 17 8.86 15.53 -1.30
CA PHE A 17 7.66 14.85 -1.80
C PHE A 17 6.81 14.18 -0.72
N ALA A 18 7.45 13.47 0.23
CA ALA A 18 6.79 12.79 1.34
C ALA A 18 6.05 13.73 2.31
N LEU A 19 6.21 15.06 2.15
CA LEU A 19 5.54 16.07 2.97
C LEU A 19 4.35 16.72 2.25
N THR A 20 4.19 16.47 0.95
CA THR A 20 3.15 17.12 0.13
C THR A 20 2.10 16.16 -0.39
N ARG A 21 2.41 14.86 -0.46
CA ARG A 21 1.48 13.80 -0.85
C ARG A 21 1.99 12.40 -0.47
N PRO A 22 1.10 11.40 -0.39
CA PRO A 22 1.53 10.00 -0.26
C PRO A 22 2.45 9.62 -1.43
N ILE A 23 3.51 8.83 -1.17
CA ILE A 23 4.45 8.43 -2.23
C ILE A 23 3.77 7.63 -3.33
N GLY A 24 2.72 6.87 -2.99
CA GLY A 24 1.87 6.18 -3.96
C GLY A 24 1.25 7.12 -5.01
N GLU A 25 1.06 8.41 -4.72
CA GLU A 25 0.53 9.38 -5.69
C GLU A 25 1.62 10.08 -6.52
N LEU A 26 2.89 9.72 -6.39
CA LEU A 26 3.93 10.22 -7.29
C LEU A 26 3.79 9.60 -8.68
N MET A 27 3.96 10.43 -9.70
CA MET A 27 3.98 10.01 -11.10
C MET A 27 5.25 9.20 -11.40
N PHE A 28 5.05 8.06 -12.06
CA PHE A 28 6.10 7.18 -12.55
C PHE A 28 5.81 6.80 -14.01
N GLY A 29 6.32 7.62 -14.94
CA GLY A 29 5.94 7.56 -16.34
C GLY A 29 4.53 8.11 -16.57
N ALA A 30 3.65 7.31 -17.18
CA ALA A 30 2.28 7.72 -17.50
C ALA A 30 1.26 7.47 -16.37
N TYR A 31 1.68 6.87 -15.25
CA TYR A 31 0.79 6.48 -14.15
C TYR A 31 1.41 6.86 -12.80
N THR A 32 0.58 7.05 -11.77
CA THR A 32 1.09 7.10 -10.39
C THR A 32 1.56 5.71 -9.94
N LEU A 33 2.44 5.65 -8.93
CA LEU A 33 2.88 4.39 -8.32
C LEU A 33 1.68 3.55 -7.84
N ARG A 34 0.69 4.17 -7.19
CA ARG A 34 -0.60 3.56 -6.82
C ARG A 34 -1.31 2.98 -8.03
N ALA A 35 -1.46 3.76 -9.09
CA ALA A 35 -2.22 3.33 -10.26
C ALA A 35 -1.54 2.16 -11.00
N ARG A 36 -0.20 2.03 -10.88
CA ARG A 36 0.54 0.85 -11.34
C ARG A 36 0.29 -0.35 -10.43
N ALA A 37 0.39 -0.15 -9.12
CA ALA A 37 0.13 -1.19 -8.13
C ALA A 37 -1.29 -1.76 -8.30
N ALA A 38 -2.33 -0.92 -8.32
CA ALA A 38 -3.71 -1.35 -8.51
C ALA A 38 -3.91 -2.18 -9.79
N ARG A 39 -3.28 -1.79 -10.91
CA ARG A 39 -3.34 -2.55 -12.17
C ARG A 39 -2.63 -3.90 -12.07
N ALA A 40 -1.45 -3.93 -11.47
CA ALA A 40 -0.65 -5.15 -11.33
C ALA A 40 -1.30 -6.15 -10.36
N THR A 41 -1.94 -5.66 -9.30
CA THR A 41 -2.56 -6.52 -8.29
C THR A 41 -4.01 -6.87 -8.62
N GLY A 42 -4.69 -6.07 -9.46
CA GLY A 42 -6.14 -6.13 -9.62
C GLY A 42 -6.90 -5.65 -8.38
N GLY A 43 -6.19 -5.01 -7.43
CA GLY A 43 -6.75 -4.46 -6.21
C GLY A 43 -7.29 -3.06 -6.39
N GLU A 44 -8.25 -2.71 -5.53
CA GLU A 44 -8.78 -1.35 -5.41
C GLU A 44 -7.96 -0.62 -4.37
N ALA A 45 -7.32 0.49 -4.74
CA ALA A 45 -6.56 1.29 -3.78
C ALA A 45 -7.53 2.05 -2.87
N VAL A 46 -7.58 1.69 -1.59
CA VAL A 46 -8.56 2.25 -0.63
C VAL A 46 -7.94 3.17 0.42
N GLY A 47 -6.60 3.22 0.50
CA GLY A 47 -5.93 4.16 1.40
C GLY A 47 -4.42 4.16 1.31
N HIS A 48 -3.83 5.18 1.92
CA HIS A 48 -2.38 5.35 2.11
C HIS A 48 -2.02 5.40 3.58
N ILE A 49 -1.05 4.61 4.02
CA ILE A 49 -0.46 4.65 5.36
C ILE A 49 0.86 5.41 5.26
N THR A 50 0.83 6.71 5.55
CA THR A 50 1.96 7.62 5.34
C THR A 50 2.25 8.45 6.59
N SER A 51 2.99 9.56 6.46
CA SER A 51 3.25 10.51 7.52
C SER A 51 1.96 11.17 7.99
N SER A 52 1.80 11.35 9.30
CA SER A 52 0.63 12.01 9.89
C SER A 52 0.45 13.46 9.45
N VAL A 53 1.51 14.11 8.94
CA VAL A 53 1.42 15.45 8.33
C VAL A 53 0.49 15.50 7.12
N LEU A 54 0.19 14.33 6.52
CA LEU A 54 -0.70 14.18 5.37
C LEU A 54 -2.11 13.68 5.74
N ALA A 55 -2.48 13.61 7.04
CA ALA A 55 -3.79 13.10 7.46
C ALA A 55 -4.99 13.83 6.82
N GLY A 56 -4.82 15.10 6.42
CA GLY A 56 -5.82 15.89 5.71
C GLY A 56 -5.59 16.00 4.19
N PHE A 57 -4.74 15.16 3.61
CA PHE A 57 -4.52 15.14 2.17
C PHE A 57 -5.81 14.75 1.46
N ASP A 58 -6.29 15.64 0.60
CA ASP A 58 -7.50 15.47 -0.20
C ASP A 58 -7.21 15.92 -1.64
N GLU A 59 -7.29 14.98 -2.57
CA GLU A 59 -7.10 15.23 -3.99
C GLU A 59 -8.08 14.36 -4.79
N PRO A 60 -8.79 14.92 -5.78
CA PRO A 60 -9.75 14.16 -6.58
C PRO A 60 -9.15 12.88 -7.17
N GLY A 61 -9.72 11.72 -6.79
CA GLY A 61 -9.31 10.41 -7.29
C GLY A 61 -8.10 9.78 -6.58
N ALA A 62 -7.52 10.44 -5.58
CA ALA A 62 -6.58 9.83 -4.66
C ALA A 62 -7.33 9.20 -3.46
N PRO A 63 -7.02 7.97 -3.06
CA PRO A 63 -7.53 7.40 -1.81
C PRO A 63 -7.07 8.23 -0.60
N PRO A 64 -7.82 8.20 0.51
CA PRO A 64 -7.48 8.95 1.71
C PRO A 64 -6.22 8.42 2.38
N VAL A 65 -5.62 9.25 3.24
CA VAL A 65 -4.65 8.77 4.24
C VAL A 65 -5.40 8.09 5.38
N VAL A 66 -4.93 6.91 5.78
CA VAL A 66 -5.54 6.08 6.83
C VAL A 66 -4.50 5.62 7.84
N GLU A 67 -4.95 5.33 9.05
CA GLU A 67 -4.11 4.73 10.09
C GLU A 67 -3.83 3.24 9.79
N ALA A 68 -2.71 2.73 10.29
CA ALA A 68 -2.31 1.33 10.09
C ALA A 68 -3.16 0.33 10.88
N ASP A 69 -3.79 0.77 11.98
CA ASP A 69 -4.64 -0.07 12.82
C ASP A 69 -6.06 -0.20 12.24
N LEU A 70 -6.20 -1.15 11.32
CA LEU A 70 -7.45 -1.38 10.57
C LEU A 70 -8.24 -2.59 11.08
N GLY A 71 -7.87 -3.18 12.23
CA GLY A 71 -8.54 -4.36 12.79
C GLY A 71 -8.67 -5.54 11.81
N ALA A 72 -9.67 -6.40 12.00
CA ALA A 72 -10.07 -7.41 11.02
C ALA A 72 -11.04 -6.79 9.99
N GLY A 73 -10.84 -7.07 8.70
CA GLY A 73 -11.69 -6.58 7.61
C GLY A 73 -12.53 -7.70 7.00
N ASP A 74 -13.61 -7.34 6.32
CA ASP A 74 -14.49 -8.27 5.58
C ASP A 74 -13.99 -8.59 4.16
N ARG A 75 -13.03 -7.82 3.65
CA ARG A 75 -12.31 -8.05 2.39
C ARG A 75 -10.87 -8.50 2.63
N ASN A 76 -10.33 -9.25 1.68
CA ASN A 76 -8.89 -9.48 1.64
C ASN A 76 -8.15 -8.16 1.44
N ARG A 77 -7.07 -7.94 2.20
CA ARG A 77 -6.24 -6.74 2.17
C ARG A 77 -4.83 -7.08 1.73
N LEU A 78 -4.29 -6.25 0.84
CA LEU A 78 -2.90 -6.24 0.46
C LEU A 78 -2.30 -4.90 0.90
N PHE A 79 -1.33 -4.96 1.79
CA PHE A 79 -0.47 -3.84 2.13
C PHE A 79 0.78 -3.93 1.26
N LEU A 80 1.11 -2.86 0.55
CA LEU A 80 2.25 -2.82 -0.36
C LEU A 80 3.09 -1.57 -0.11
N SER A 81 4.41 -1.72 -0.04
CA SER A 81 5.31 -0.56 0.05
C SER A 81 5.09 0.33 -1.17
N SER A 82 4.91 1.62 -0.95
CA SER A 82 4.67 2.60 -1.99
C SER A 82 5.83 2.74 -2.98
N ARG A 83 7.03 2.26 -2.61
CA ARG A 83 8.22 2.22 -3.47
C ARG A 83 8.23 1.05 -4.45
N VAL A 84 7.33 0.08 -4.30
CA VAL A 84 7.27 -1.08 -5.22
C VAL A 84 6.82 -0.61 -6.60
N VAL A 85 7.71 -0.73 -7.58
CA VAL A 85 7.38 -0.47 -8.99
C VAL A 85 6.74 -1.72 -9.59
N ALA A 86 5.45 -1.92 -9.30
CA ALA A 86 4.73 -3.07 -9.82
C ALA A 86 4.59 -2.99 -11.36
N GLY A 87 4.88 -4.10 -12.03
CA GLY A 87 4.80 -4.21 -13.50
C GLY A 87 4.33 -5.57 -14.02
N ALA A 88 4.19 -6.54 -13.13
CA ALA A 88 3.70 -7.89 -13.44
C ALA A 88 2.53 -8.23 -12.52
N PRO A 89 1.62 -9.14 -12.96
CA PRO A 89 0.56 -9.65 -12.11
C PRO A 89 1.10 -10.27 -10.82
N LEU A 90 0.32 -10.18 -9.73
CA LEU A 90 0.65 -10.89 -8.50
C LEU A 90 0.65 -12.41 -8.71
N PRO A 91 1.53 -13.16 -8.02
CA PRO A 91 1.38 -14.59 -7.90
C PRO A 91 0.09 -14.94 -7.14
N ALA A 92 -0.31 -16.21 -7.19
CA ALA A 92 -1.42 -16.71 -6.38
C ALA A 92 -1.11 -16.51 -4.89
N LEU A 93 -2.04 -15.87 -4.18
CA LEU A 93 -1.94 -15.59 -2.74
C LEU A 93 -2.69 -16.68 -1.94
N PRO A 94 -2.20 -17.04 -0.75
CA PRO A 94 -2.84 -18.04 0.09
C PRO A 94 -4.22 -17.56 0.58
N HIS A 95 -5.19 -18.48 0.70
CA HIS A 95 -6.56 -18.11 1.04
C HIS A 95 -6.80 -17.92 2.53
N GLU A 96 -6.09 -18.65 3.39
CA GLU A 96 -6.45 -18.78 4.82
C GLU A 96 -5.44 -18.14 5.77
N THR A 97 -4.22 -17.86 5.29
CA THR A 97 -3.13 -17.39 6.14
C THR A 97 -2.54 -16.08 5.62
N PRO A 98 -2.18 -15.13 6.51
CA PRO A 98 -1.37 -13.99 6.12
C PRO A 98 -0.04 -14.43 5.51
N ALA A 99 0.47 -13.63 4.58
CA ALA A 99 1.74 -13.89 3.93
C ALA A 99 2.52 -12.59 3.68
N LEU A 100 3.82 -12.61 3.98
CA LEU A 100 4.71 -11.52 3.61
C LEU A 100 5.10 -11.63 2.13
N LEU A 101 5.18 -10.50 1.46
CA LEU A 101 5.62 -10.39 0.07
C LEU A 101 7.06 -9.90 0.04
N GLN A 102 7.85 -10.49 -0.86
CA GLN A 102 9.19 -10.02 -1.17
C GLN A 102 9.32 -9.67 -2.65
N VAL A 103 10.11 -8.65 -2.92
CA VAL A 103 10.59 -8.29 -4.26
C VAL A 103 12.11 -8.27 -4.18
N GLU A 104 12.77 -9.12 -4.98
CA GLU A 104 14.24 -9.22 -5.03
C GLU A 104 14.89 -9.39 -3.64
N GLY A 105 14.25 -10.17 -2.76
CA GLY A 105 14.73 -10.43 -1.40
C GLY A 105 14.47 -9.31 -0.39
N GLN A 106 13.81 -8.22 -0.78
CA GLN A 106 13.37 -7.16 0.13
C GLN A 106 11.90 -7.32 0.48
N TRP A 107 11.56 -7.12 1.75
CA TRP A 107 10.16 -7.07 2.18
C TRP A 107 9.43 -5.93 1.48
N ALA A 108 8.31 -6.26 0.85
CA ALA A 108 7.60 -5.38 -0.05
C ALA A 108 6.11 -5.24 0.32
N GLY A 109 5.59 -6.11 1.18
CA GLY A 109 4.20 -6.04 1.57
C GLY A 109 3.72 -7.19 2.46
N LEU A 110 2.44 -7.13 2.77
CA LEU A 110 1.72 -8.11 3.57
C LEU A 110 0.35 -8.37 2.94
N TRP A 111 0.06 -9.64 2.70
CA TRP A 111 -1.26 -10.14 2.37
C TRP A 111 -1.99 -10.58 3.63
N VAL A 112 -3.25 -10.16 3.78
CA VAL A 112 -4.12 -10.50 4.90
C VAL A 112 -5.48 -10.95 4.35
N PRO A 113 -5.84 -12.23 4.50
CA PRO A 113 -7.18 -12.71 4.17
C PRO A 113 -8.29 -12.01 4.97
N SER A 114 -9.49 -11.97 4.40
CA SER A 114 -10.71 -11.53 5.08
C SER A 114 -10.90 -12.26 6.42
N GLY A 115 -11.46 -11.55 7.40
CA GLY A 115 -11.67 -12.03 8.76
C GLY A 115 -10.39 -12.13 9.60
N THR A 116 -9.21 -11.92 9.01
CA THR A 116 -7.94 -12.00 9.73
C THR A 116 -7.50 -10.62 10.23
N PRO A 117 -7.16 -10.48 11.53
CA PRO A 117 -6.56 -9.26 12.05
C PRO A 117 -5.23 -8.94 11.35
N VAL A 118 -4.93 -7.66 11.17
CA VAL A 118 -3.61 -7.23 10.72
C VAL A 118 -2.60 -7.48 11.85
N PRO A 119 -1.48 -8.20 11.61
CA PRO A 119 -0.46 -8.38 12.64
C PRO A 119 0.20 -7.03 12.99
N GLN A 120 0.33 -6.76 14.28
CA GLN A 120 0.91 -5.52 14.78
C GLN A 120 2.43 -5.46 14.52
N GLY A 121 2.95 -4.27 14.22
CA GLY A 121 4.38 -4.01 14.07
C GLY A 121 5.01 -4.42 12.73
N LEU A 122 4.21 -4.81 11.73
CA LEU A 122 4.69 -5.21 10.39
C LEU A 122 4.55 -4.12 9.31
N LEU A 123 3.91 -2.99 9.63
CA LEU A 123 3.61 -1.89 8.70
C LEU A 123 4.17 -0.56 9.20
#